data_AF-A0A975LGY8-F1
#
_entry.id   AF-A0A975LGY8-F1
#
_cell.length_a   1.000
_cell.length_b   1.000
_cell.length_c   1.000
_cell.angle_alpha   90.00
_cell.angle_beta   90.00
_cell.angle_gamma   90.00
#
_symmetry.space_group_name_H-M   'P 1'
#
loop_
_entity.id
_entity.type
_entity.pdbx_description
1 polymer ?
#
loop_
_entity_poly.entity_id
_entity_poly.type
_entity_poly.pdbx_seq_one_letter_code
_entity_poly.pdbx_strand_id
1 'polypeptide(L)'
;MIEEIIKLISQKNIDNNLIKKLENFEQKKLVYTSFDGDFMQFLMDMMEITMKRGYIPINPEATLGYYVSTTTHEGNKIPVMIDCIKTELMCDEMWIFNPLNNHIPEGVLAEMMVWKNEKKSDINLITIFDSVELIKEIKFNILHENDINQIINKHNKVDIESIKNKLILSNPENGLSHSYIVANFYNFKHIDWTRFYCYKNGICPISPHNILSYYLYRNIYGEKAKENYIIDRITLLNKADNLLFFTNMNNLYIEIENLDIYSCMELLYWYKYKDKSKIKIINWSDANVPKYKNSDKWAITNTEKKEVINYV
;
A
#
# COMPACT_ATOMS: atom_id res chain seq x y z
N MET A 1 -12.14 8.43 23.28
CA MET A 1 -11.96 8.98 21.93
C MET A 1 -12.41 8.01 20.84
N ILE A 2 -11.80 6.82 20.68
CA ILE A 2 -12.24 5.90 19.60
C ILE A 2 -13.71 5.47 19.72
N GLU A 3 -14.19 5.21 20.93
CA GLU A 3 -15.61 4.91 21.22
C GLU A 3 -16.55 6.02 20.75
N GLU A 4 -16.14 7.27 20.90
CA GLU A 4 -16.91 8.45 20.50
C GLU A 4 -16.94 8.61 18.98
N ILE A 5 -15.78 8.41 18.32
CA ILE A 5 -15.69 8.37 16.85
C ILE A 5 -16.62 7.30 16.29
N ILE A 6 -16.58 6.09 16.84
CA ILE A 6 -17.42 4.99 16.37
C ILE A 6 -18.90 5.30 16.59
N LYS A 7 -19.27 5.87 17.74
CA LYS A 7 -20.65 6.32 18.00
C LYS A 7 -21.12 7.33 16.94
N LEU A 8 -20.29 8.31 16.59
CA LEU A 8 -20.60 9.31 15.55
C LEU A 8 -20.73 8.66 14.16
N ILE A 9 -19.82 7.74 13.81
CA ILE A 9 -19.88 7.01 12.54
C ILE A 9 -21.15 6.15 12.47
N SER A 10 -21.54 5.47 13.55
CA SER A 10 -22.75 4.65 13.60
C SER A 10 -24.06 5.43 13.45
N GLN A 11 -24.03 6.76 13.64
CA GLN A 11 -25.18 7.64 13.39
C GLN A 11 -25.32 8.01 11.90
N LYS A 12 -24.29 7.77 11.09
CA LYS A 12 -24.36 7.98 9.64
C LYS A 12 -25.22 6.91 8.98
N ASN A 13 -25.95 7.30 7.94
CA ASN A 13 -26.74 6.39 7.12
C ASN A 13 -25.83 5.54 6.20
N ILE A 14 -25.14 4.57 6.78
CA ILE A 14 -24.28 3.62 6.09
C ILE A 14 -25.13 2.44 5.61
N ASP A 15 -24.89 2.00 4.37
CA ASP A 15 -25.63 0.89 3.76
C ASP A 15 -25.43 -0.42 4.55
N ASN A 16 -26.46 -0.85 5.27
CA ASN A 16 -26.46 -2.08 6.05
C ASN A 16 -26.22 -3.33 5.19
N ASN A 17 -26.58 -3.31 3.90
CA ASN A 17 -26.33 -4.45 3.02
C ASN A 17 -24.83 -4.61 2.74
N LEU A 18 -24.12 -3.49 2.59
CA LEU A 18 -22.67 -3.49 2.44
C LEU A 18 -21.98 -4.01 3.71
N ILE A 19 -22.44 -3.60 4.90
CA ILE A 19 -21.93 -4.12 6.18
C ILE A 19 -22.11 -5.65 6.28
N LYS A 20 -23.30 -6.16 5.92
CA LYS A 20 -23.56 -7.62 5.91
C LYS A 20 -22.68 -8.36 4.91
N LYS A 21 -22.36 -7.77 3.76
CA LYS A 21 -21.43 -8.39 2.79
C LYS A 21 -20.02 -8.52 3.37
N LEU A 22 -19.58 -7.55 4.18
CA LEU A 22 -18.28 -7.62 4.86
C LEU A 22 -18.18 -8.77 5.88
N GLU A 23 -19.30 -9.38 6.29
CA GLU A 23 -19.31 -10.54 7.18
C GLU A 23 -19.02 -11.86 6.44
N ASN A 24 -19.27 -11.93 5.13
CA ASN A 24 -19.25 -13.19 4.36
C ASN A 24 -18.56 -13.08 2.99
N PHE A 25 -17.58 -12.19 2.84
CA PHE A 25 -16.86 -12.05 1.58
C PHE A 25 -15.66 -12.99 1.50
N GLU A 26 -15.38 -13.48 0.29
CA GLU A 26 -14.14 -14.19 0.00
C GLU A 26 -13.01 -13.18 -0.20
N GLN A 27 -11.93 -13.31 0.57
CA GLN A 27 -10.76 -12.45 0.45
C GLN A 27 -10.00 -12.81 -0.82
N LYS A 28 -9.84 -11.83 -1.72
CA LYS A 28 -8.96 -11.99 -2.89
C LYS A 28 -7.51 -12.12 -2.42
N LYS A 29 -6.74 -12.92 -3.15
CA LYS A 29 -5.29 -13.00 -2.94
C LYS A 29 -4.61 -11.70 -3.33
N LEU A 30 -3.59 -11.33 -2.56
CA LEU A 30 -2.67 -10.24 -2.84
C LEU A 30 -1.51 -10.74 -3.70
N VAL A 31 -1.19 -9.98 -4.73
CA VAL A 31 -0.07 -10.26 -5.64
C VAL A 31 0.95 -9.14 -5.52
N TYR A 32 2.18 -9.48 -5.11
CA TYR A 32 3.29 -8.55 -5.20
C TYR A 32 3.71 -8.41 -6.67
N THR A 33 3.57 -7.22 -7.25
CA THR A 33 3.87 -6.96 -8.67
C THR A 33 5.25 -6.36 -8.83
N SER A 34 6.26 -7.21 -8.69
CA SER A 34 7.68 -6.87 -8.85
C SER A 34 8.00 -6.51 -10.31
N PHE A 35 8.83 -5.49 -10.52
CA PHE A 35 9.24 -5.03 -11.85
C PHE A 35 10.49 -4.14 -11.74
N ASP A 36 11.12 -3.86 -12.88
CA ASP A 36 12.21 -2.90 -12.98
C ASP A 36 11.68 -1.46 -12.97
N GLY A 37 12.19 -0.61 -12.05
CA GLY A 37 11.74 0.77 -11.85
C GLY A 37 11.84 1.66 -13.09
N ASP A 38 12.68 1.29 -14.06
CA ASP A 38 12.77 1.99 -15.35
C ASP A 38 11.49 1.85 -16.21
N PHE A 39 10.54 0.99 -15.82
CA PHE A 39 9.25 0.78 -16.49
C PHE A 39 8.05 1.33 -15.70
N MET A 40 8.25 2.30 -14.80
CA MET A 40 7.19 2.92 -13.98
C MET A 40 6.00 3.46 -14.77
N GLN A 41 6.17 3.85 -16.03
CA GLN A 41 5.09 4.31 -16.91
C GLN A 41 4.01 3.25 -17.15
N PHE A 42 4.33 1.96 -17.00
CA PHE A 42 3.39 0.84 -17.16
C PHE A 42 2.77 0.37 -15.85
N LEU A 43 2.94 1.13 -14.76
CA LEU A 43 2.43 0.78 -13.43
C LEU A 43 0.93 0.47 -13.45
N MET A 44 0.13 1.28 -14.14
CA MET A 44 -1.31 1.08 -14.22
C MET A 44 -1.67 -0.16 -15.05
N ASP A 45 -0.92 -0.48 -16.11
CA ASP A 45 -1.12 -1.68 -16.92
C ASP A 45 -0.85 -2.95 -16.10
N MET A 46 0.25 -2.99 -15.34
CA MET A 46 0.59 -4.12 -14.46
C MET A 46 -0.51 -4.36 -13.41
N MET A 47 -1.01 -3.28 -12.81
CA MET A 47 -2.12 -3.35 -11.86
C MET A 47 -3.41 -3.83 -12.52
N GLU A 48 -3.76 -3.30 -13.70
CA GLU A 48 -4.96 -3.70 -14.44
C GLU A 48 -4.93 -5.17 -14.87
N ILE A 49 -3.80 -5.66 -15.39
CA ILE A 49 -3.57 -7.06 -15.78
C ILE A 49 -3.82 -8.00 -14.59
N THR A 50 -3.37 -7.59 -13.41
CA THR A 50 -3.52 -8.33 -12.15
C THR A 50 -4.97 -8.32 -11.67
N MET A 51 -5.62 -7.15 -11.65
CA MET A 51 -7.03 -7.00 -11.25
C MET A 51 -8.00 -7.76 -12.15
N LYS A 52 -7.78 -7.75 -13.47
CA LYS A 52 -8.58 -8.50 -14.45
C LYS A 52 -8.54 -10.01 -14.24
N ARG A 53 -7.54 -10.51 -13.50
CA ARG A 53 -7.39 -11.93 -13.11
C ARG A 53 -7.98 -12.25 -11.74
N GLY A 54 -8.62 -11.28 -11.08
CA GLY A 54 -9.28 -11.48 -9.79
C GLY A 54 -8.37 -11.30 -8.56
N TYR A 55 -7.20 -10.69 -8.73
CA TYR A 55 -6.23 -10.46 -7.66
C TYR A 55 -6.18 -8.99 -7.24
N ILE A 56 -5.64 -8.72 -6.04
CA ILE A 56 -5.32 -7.38 -5.58
C ILE A 56 -3.83 -7.10 -5.85
N PRO A 57 -3.47 -6.18 -6.77
CA PRO A 57 -2.08 -5.85 -7.02
C PRO A 57 -1.49 -5.03 -5.87
N ILE A 58 -0.36 -5.49 -5.36
CA ILE A 58 0.52 -4.77 -4.44
C ILE A 58 1.76 -4.38 -5.22
N ASN A 59 1.69 -3.24 -5.89
CA ASN A 59 2.84 -2.71 -6.63
C ASN A 59 3.75 -1.91 -5.67
N PRO A 60 5.06 -2.17 -5.61
CA PRO A 60 5.95 -1.50 -4.66
C PRO A 60 5.97 0.01 -4.85
N GLU A 61 5.95 0.50 -6.08
CA GLU A 61 5.99 1.94 -6.35
C GLU A 61 4.69 2.66 -5.98
N ALA A 62 3.55 2.05 -6.30
CA ALA A 62 2.26 2.56 -5.86
C ALA A 62 2.19 2.57 -4.32
N THR A 63 2.58 1.48 -3.69
CA THR A 63 2.50 1.29 -2.24
C THR A 63 3.41 2.27 -1.50
N LEU A 64 4.71 2.25 -1.82
CA LEU A 64 5.74 2.89 -1.01
C LEU A 64 6.05 4.31 -1.46
N GLY A 65 5.95 4.57 -2.77
CA GLY A 65 6.29 5.84 -3.40
C GLY A 65 7.79 6.10 -3.41
N TYR A 66 8.43 5.90 -4.57
CA TYR A 66 9.88 6.03 -4.77
C TYR A 66 10.51 7.22 -4.04
N TYR A 67 10.02 8.42 -4.34
CA TYR A 67 10.58 9.67 -3.80
C TYR A 67 10.41 9.76 -2.28
N VAL A 68 9.20 9.46 -1.77
CA VAL A 68 8.88 9.60 -0.34
C VAL A 68 9.70 8.62 0.48
N SER A 69 9.76 7.34 0.09
CA SER A 69 10.56 6.34 0.79
C SER A 69 12.06 6.68 0.74
N THR A 70 12.60 6.95 -0.45
CA THR A 70 14.04 7.22 -0.64
C THR A 70 14.51 8.45 0.13
N THR A 71 13.75 9.54 0.08
CA THR A 71 14.10 10.78 0.80
C THR A 71 13.96 10.63 2.32
N THR A 72 12.97 9.87 2.79
CA THR A 72 12.80 9.61 4.23
C THR A 72 13.97 8.81 4.79
N HIS A 73 14.49 7.88 3.99
CA HIS A 73 15.66 7.04 4.28
C HIS A 73 16.99 7.65 3.84
N GLU A 74 17.03 8.95 3.54
CA GLU A 74 18.26 9.70 3.27
C GLU A 74 19.09 9.14 2.09
N GLY A 75 18.41 8.55 1.10
CA GLY A 75 19.05 7.94 -0.07
C GLY A 75 19.67 6.56 0.18
N ASN A 76 19.46 5.96 1.35
CA ASN A 76 19.95 4.61 1.64
C ASN A 76 19.02 3.55 1.03
N LYS A 77 19.56 2.77 0.08
CA LYS A 77 18.80 1.73 -0.63
C LYS A 77 18.37 0.56 0.27
N ILE A 78 19.15 0.20 1.28
CA ILE A 78 18.86 -0.96 2.15
C ILE A 78 17.50 -0.82 2.86
N PRO A 79 17.21 0.26 3.61
CA PRO A 79 15.90 0.43 4.25
C PRO A 79 14.75 0.54 3.24
N VAL A 80 14.96 1.13 2.06
CA VAL A 80 13.96 1.14 0.98
C VAL A 80 13.64 -0.29 0.53
N MET A 81 14.67 -1.11 0.28
CA MET A 81 14.49 -2.53 -0.07
C MET A 81 13.84 -3.33 1.06
N ILE A 82 14.12 -3.00 2.33
CA ILE A 82 13.44 -3.62 3.47
C ILE A 82 11.94 -3.30 3.44
N ASP A 83 11.53 -2.08 3.09
CA ASP A 83 10.11 -1.73 2.96
C ASP A 83 9.45 -2.46 1.76
N CYS A 84 10.17 -2.64 0.65
CA CYS A 84 9.74 -3.51 -0.46
C CYS A 84 9.53 -4.95 0.01
N ILE A 85 10.51 -5.53 0.70
CA ILE A 85 10.45 -6.90 1.24
C ILE A 85 9.30 -7.06 2.25
N LYS A 86 9.07 -6.07 3.13
CA LYS A 86 7.92 -6.10 4.04
C LYS A 86 6.61 -6.15 3.26
N THR A 87 6.50 -5.34 2.21
CA THR A 87 5.33 -5.29 1.31
C THR A 87 5.16 -6.59 0.52
N GLU A 88 6.27 -7.17 0.05
CA GLU A 88 6.32 -8.47 -0.63
C GLU A 88 5.78 -9.58 0.30
N LEU A 89 6.29 -9.67 1.53
CA LEU A 89 5.98 -10.77 2.43
C LEU A 89 4.54 -10.76 2.98
N MET A 90 3.78 -9.66 2.86
CA MET A 90 2.34 -9.67 3.18
C MET A 90 1.48 -10.29 2.07
N CYS A 91 2.04 -10.46 0.87
CA CYS A 91 1.35 -10.97 -0.31
C CYS A 91 1.24 -12.51 -0.31
N ASP A 92 0.29 -13.00 -1.11
CA ASP A 92 0.01 -14.42 -1.26
C ASP A 92 0.73 -15.01 -2.49
N GLU A 93 0.99 -14.18 -3.52
CA GLU A 93 1.71 -14.54 -4.73
C GLU A 93 2.72 -13.46 -5.14
N MET A 94 3.78 -13.85 -5.86
CA MET A 94 4.73 -12.94 -6.49
C MET A 94 4.65 -13.05 -7.99
N TRP A 95 4.44 -11.91 -8.65
CA TRP A 95 4.40 -11.78 -10.09
C TRP A 95 5.50 -10.81 -10.52
N ILE A 96 6.39 -11.26 -11.40
CA ILE A 96 7.46 -10.45 -11.95
C ILE A 96 7.06 -10.00 -13.34
N PHE A 97 6.86 -8.69 -13.51
CA PHE A 97 6.65 -8.09 -14.81
C PHE A 97 8.01 -7.74 -15.42
N ASN A 98 8.35 -8.40 -16.52
CA ASN A 98 9.68 -8.37 -17.08
C ASN A 98 9.69 -7.93 -18.56
N PRO A 99 10.74 -7.21 -19.02
CA PRO A 99 10.94 -6.96 -20.43
C PRO A 99 11.29 -8.25 -21.23
N LEU A 100 11.03 -8.21 -22.54
CA LEU A 100 11.30 -9.28 -23.51
C LEU A 100 12.78 -9.64 -23.61
N ASN A 101 13.68 -8.72 -23.24
CA ASN A 101 15.11 -8.98 -23.18
C ASN A 101 15.51 -9.89 -22.00
N ASN A 102 14.57 -10.25 -21.12
CA ASN A 102 14.76 -11.09 -19.94
C ASN A 102 15.81 -10.57 -18.93
N HIS A 103 16.11 -9.27 -18.95
CA HIS A 103 16.93 -8.65 -17.92
C HIS A 103 16.22 -8.72 -16.57
N ILE A 104 16.94 -9.02 -15.49
CA ILE A 104 16.44 -9.01 -14.11
C ILE A 104 17.32 -8.02 -13.33
N PRO A 105 16.81 -6.87 -12.89
CA PRO A 105 17.59 -5.90 -12.13
C PRO A 105 17.87 -6.39 -10.71
N GLU A 106 18.86 -5.76 -10.05
CA GLU A 106 19.29 -6.11 -8.69
C GLU A 106 18.14 -6.13 -7.67
N GLY A 107 17.20 -5.17 -7.75
CA GLY A 107 16.05 -5.10 -6.85
C GLY A 107 15.14 -6.31 -6.98
N VAL A 108 14.73 -6.64 -8.21
CA VAL A 108 13.90 -7.81 -8.52
C VAL A 108 14.61 -9.11 -8.13
N LEU A 109 15.93 -9.20 -8.37
CA LEU A 109 16.72 -10.36 -7.96
C LEU A 109 16.73 -10.54 -6.43
N ALA A 110 16.86 -9.46 -5.67
CA ALA A 110 16.80 -9.51 -4.21
C ALA A 110 15.43 -9.98 -3.71
N GLU A 111 14.34 -9.48 -4.29
CA GLU A 111 12.97 -9.92 -3.99
C GLU A 111 12.78 -11.40 -4.32
N MET A 112 13.24 -11.87 -5.49
CA MET A 112 13.20 -13.31 -5.85
C MET A 112 13.91 -14.19 -4.81
N MET A 113 15.07 -13.74 -4.33
CA MET A 113 15.85 -14.47 -3.34
C MET A 113 15.13 -14.53 -1.99
N VAL A 114 14.47 -13.44 -1.58
CA VAL A 114 13.67 -13.39 -0.35
C VAL A 114 12.43 -14.25 -0.47
N TRP A 115 11.65 -14.10 -1.54
CA TRP A 115 10.46 -14.92 -1.80
C TRP A 115 10.77 -16.41 -1.75
N LYS A 116 11.85 -16.82 -2.42
CA LYS A 116 12.29 -18.23 -2.43
C LYS A 116 12.59 -18.73 -1.01
N ASN A 117 13.25 -17.93 -0.18
CA ASN A 117 13.64 -18.35 1.17
C ASN A 117 12.45 -18.40 2.13
N GLU A 118 11.57 -17.39 2.08
CA GLU A 118 10.51 -17.17 3.06
C GLU A 118 9.18 -17.81 2.65
N LYS A 119 8.76 -17.65 1.38
CA LYS A 119 7.46 -18.12 0.87
C LYS A 119 7.54 -19.51 0.24
N LYS A 120 8.70 -19.87 -0.34
CA LYS A 120 8.97 -21.20 -0.94
C LYS A 120 7.90 -21.64 -1.93
N SER A 121 7.35 -20.69 -2.69
CA SER A 121 6.33 -20.92 -3.70
C SER A 121 6.80 -20.45 -5.08
N ASP A 122 6.11 -20.92 -6.12
CA ASP A 122 6.37 -20.55 -7.50
C ASP A 122 6.16 -19.04 -7.72
N ILE A 123 6.86 -18.50 -8.73
CA ILE A 123 6.75 -17.09 -9.14
C ILE A 123 6.13 -17.03 -10.54
N ASN A 124 5.12 -16.18 -10.73
CA ASN A 124 4.59 -15.93 -12.07
C ASN A 124 5.49 -14.92 -12.79
N LEU A 125 6.06 -15.31 -13.93
CA LEU A 125 6.81 -14.40 -14.80
C LEU A 125 5.90 -13.93 -15.93
N ILE A 126 5.69 -12.63 -15.99
CA ILE A 126 4.83 -11.98 -16.98
C ILE A 126 5.70 -11.12 -17.88
N THR A 127 5.91 -11.56 -19.11
CA THR A 127 6.70 -10.79 -20.07
C THR A 127 5.79 -9.84 -20.83
N ILE A 128 6.00 -8.53 -20.67
CA ILE A 128 5.08 -7.51 -21.21
C ILE A 128 5.74 -6.33 -21.94
N PHE A 129 7.04 -6.06 -21.73
CA PHE A 129 7.70 -4.88 -22.30
C PHE A 129 8.63 -5.23 -23.46
N ASP A 130 8.56 -4.50 -24.57
CA ASP A 130 9.60 -4.54 -25.63
C ASP A 130 10.54 -3.34 -25.52
N SER A 131 9.99 -2.19 -25.12
CA SER A 131 10.67 -0.93 -24.89
C SER A 131 9.88 -0.07 -23.89
N VAL A 132 10.36 1.13 -23.59
CA VAL A 132 9.67 2.10 -22.72
C VAL A 132 8.34 2.62 -23.28
N GLU A 133 7.99 2.33 -24.53
CA GLU A 133 6.87 2.98 -25.23
C GLU A 133 5.65 2.07 -25.50
N LEU A 134 5.79 0.74 -25.46
CA LEU A 134 4.71 -0.15 -25.93
C LEU A 134 4.67 -1.52 -25.25
N ILE A 135 3.45 -1.94 -24.89
CA ILE A 135 3.10 -3.34 -24.58
C ILE A 135 2.69 -4.01 -25.89
N LYS A 136 3.51 -4.96 -26.38
CA LYS A 136 3.24 -5.69 -27.64
C LYS A 136 2.63 -7.06 -27.43
N GLU A 137 3.13 -7.79 -26.45
CA GLU A 137 2.76 -9.18 -26.20
C GLU A 137 2.80 -9.43 -24.70
N ILE A 138 1.84 -10.19 -24.20
CA ILE A 138 1.76 -10.57 -22.79
C ILE A 138 1.91 -12.09 -22.70
N LYS A 139 3.04 -12.56 -22.19
CA LYS A 139 3.30 -14.00 -21.96
C LYS A 139 3.27 -14.30 -20.47
N PHE A 140 2.61 -15.39 -20.10
CA PHE A 140 2.57 -15.89 -18.73
C PHE A 140 3.37 -17.18 -18.66
N ASN A 141 4.37 -17.18 -17.79
CA ASN A 141 5.16 -18.35 -17.44
C ASN A 141 5.16 -18.52 -15.93
N ILE A 142 5.38 -19.75 -15.46
CA ILE A 142 5.57 -20.04 -14.05
C ILE A 142 7.03 -20.44 -13.88
N LEU A 143 7.72 -19.79 -12.93
CA LEU A 143 9.07 -20.14 -12.52
C LEU A 143 8.97 -21.04 -11.29
N HIS A 144 9.36 -22.29 -11.47
CA HIS A 144 9.51 -23.23 -10.37
C HIS A 144 10.85 -23.02 -9.66
N GLU A 145 11.04 -23.67 -8.52
CA GLU A 145 12.27 -23.53 -7.72
C GLU A 145 13.56 -23.72 -8.54
N ASN A 146 13.58 -24.70 -9.45
CA ASN A 146 14.74 -24.94 -10.32
C ASN A 146 15.01 -23.78 -11.29
N ASP A 147 13.96 -23.17 -11.85
CA ASP A 147 14.08 -22.02 -12.75
C ASP A 147 14.59 -20.80 -11.99
N ILE A 148 14.05 -20.55 -10.80
CA ILE A 148 14.49 -19.47 -9.90
C ILE A 148 15.97 -19.66 -9.55
N ASN A 149 16.38 -20.88 -9.19
CA ASN A 149 17.78 -21.20 -8.89
C ASN A 149 18.70 -20.96 -10.10
N GLN A 150 18.25 -21.35 -11.31
CA GLN A 150 19.03 -21.10 -12.52
C GLN A 150 19.19 -19.60 -12.80
N ILE A 151 18.16 -18.79 -12.59
CA ILE A 151 18.24 -17.33 -12.76
C ILE A 151 19.22 -16.73 -11.74
N ILE A 152 19.11 -17.09 -10.46
CA ILE A 152 20.02 -16.62 -9.41
C ILE A 152 21.47 -17.03 -9.73
N ASN A 153 21.70 -18.27 -10.14
CA ASN A 153 23.05 -18.79 -10.41
C ASN A 153 23.71 -18.21 -11.68
N LYS A 154 22.94 -17.61 -12.59
CA LYS A 154 23.47 -16.88 -13.75
C LYS A 154 24.10 -15.53 -13.38
N HIS A 155 23.73 -14.97 -12.23
CA HIS A 155 24.27 -13.70 -11.75
C HIS A 155 25.63 -13.88 -11.06
N ASN A 156 26.38 -12.78 -10.93
CA ASN A 156 27.69 -12.79 -10.30
C ASN A 156 27.59 -13.22 -8.83
N LYS A 157 28.41 -14.21 -8.42
CA LYS A 157 28.39 -14.75 -7.05
C LYS A 157 28.66 -13.71 -5.97
N VAL A 158 29.51 -12.72 -6.25
CA VAL A 158 29.82 -11.63 -5.30
C VAL A 158 28.59 -10.76 -5.06
N ASP A 159 27.82 -10.47 -6.10
CA ASP A 159 26.60 -9.68 -6.00
C ASP A 159 25.53 -10.43 -5.20
N ILE A 160 25.34 -11.73 -5.47
CA ILE A 160 24.44 -12.61 -4.71
C ILE A 160 24.81 -12.62 -3.23
N GLU A 161 26.10 -12.75 -2.92
CA GLU A 161 26.56 -12.76 -1.54
C GLU A 161 26.40 -11.39 -0.86
N SER A 162 26.59 -10.30 -1.59
CA SER A 162 26.31 -8.94 -1.10
C SER A 162 24.82 -8.76 -0.77
N ILE A 163 23.90 -9.20 -1.65
CA ILE A 163 22.46 -9.16 -1.41
C ILE A 163 22.10 -9.95 -0.15
N LYS A 164 22.58 -11.20 -0.04
CA LYS A 164 22.32 -12.06 1.13
C LYS A 164 22.76 -11.39 2.42
N ASN A 165 23.98 -10.87 2.46
CA ASN A 165 24.55 -10.30 3.67
C ASN A 165 23.86 -8.99 4.09
N LYS A 166 23.43 -8.16 3.13
CA LYS A 166 22.85 -6.83 3.41
C LYS A 166 21.34 -6.81 3.63
N LEU A 167 20.62 -7.78 3.08
CA LEU A 167 19.15 -7.79 3.11
C LEU A 167 18.58 -8.99 3.87
N ILE A 168 19.16 -10.18 3.70
CA ILE A 168 18.59 -11.44 4.21
C ILE A 168 19.16 -11.77 5.60
N LEU A 169 20.49 -11.80 5.74
CA LEU A 169 21.15 -12.23 6.98
C LEU A 169 21.24 -11.13 8.03
N SER A 170 21.33 -9.86 7.61
CA SER A 170 21.46 -8.71 8.52
C SER A 170 20.14 -8.20 9.10
N ASN A 171 18.99 -8.77 8.70
CA ASN A 171 17.66 -8.36 9.19
C ASN A 171 16.88 -9.49 9.88
N PRO A 172 17.43 -10.20 10.88
CA PRO A 172 16.74 -11.32 11.52
C PRO A 172 15.57 -10.91 12.43
N GLU A 173 15.42 -9.62 12.81
CA GLU A 173 14.46 -9.19 13.86
C GLU A 173 13.51 -8.03 13.48
N ASN A 174 13.35 -7.68 12.21
CA ASN A 174 12.43 -6.58 11.87
C ASN A 174 10.98 -7.05 11.93
N GLY A 175 10.36 -6.90 13.11
CA GLY A 175 8.92 -7.00 13.30
C GLY A 175 8.21 -6.37 12.11
N LEU A 176 7.54 -7.22 11.33
CA LEU A 176 6.86 -6.91 10.07
C LEU A 176 5.61 -6.08 10.36
N SER A 177 5.74 -4.99 11.13
CA SER A 177 4.58 -4.23 11.54
C SER A 177 4.10 -3.41 10.35
N HIS A 178 3.02 -3.88 9.73
CA HIS A 178 2.28 -3.11 8.75
C HIS A 178 1.22 -2.29 9.47
N SER A 179 1.06 -1.04 9.03
CA SER A 179 -0.03 -0.21 9.51
C SER A 179 -0.91 0.23 8.37
N TYR A 180 -2.20 -0.06 8.50
CA TYR A 180 -3.19 0.44 7.57
C TYR A 180 -3.47 1.91 7.83
N ILE A 181 -3.42 2.72 6.78
CA ILE A 181 -3.67 4.15 6.85
C ILE A 181 -5.13 4.42 6.49
N VAL A 182 -5.90 4.88 7.48
CA VAL A 182 -7.22 5.47 7.26
C VAL A 182 -7.05 6.99 7.20
N ALA A 183 -7.45 7.57 6.08
CA ALA A 183 -7.55 9.00 5.87
C ALA A 183 -8.73 9.26 4.94
N ASN A 184 -9.50 10.33 5.22
CA ASN A 184 -10.65 10.71 4.39
C ASN A 184 -10.23 10.81 2.92
N PHE A 185 -11.04 10.30 1.99
CA PHE A 185 -10.79 10.34 0.54
C PHE A 185 -10.48 11.77 0.04
N TYR A 186 -11.13 12.79 0.63
CA TYR A 186 -10.86 14.21 0.33
C TYR A 186 -9.49 14.72 0.82
N ASN A 187 -8.92 14.05 1.81
CA ASN A 187 -7.61 14.34 2.38
C ASN A 187 -6.49 13.49 1.75
N PHE A 188 -6.77 12.73 0.68
CA PHE A 188 -5.77 11.89 -0.01
C PHE A 188 -4.55 12.69 -0.49
N LYS A 189 -4.71 13.98 -0.78
CA LYS A 189 -3.59 14.89 -1.08
C LYS A 189 -2.51 14.96 0.00
N HIS A 190 -2.81 14.52 1.23
CA HIS A 190 -1.89 14.52 2.36
C HIS A 190 -1.20 13.17 2.59
N ILE A 191 -1.42 12.18 1.73
CA ILE A 191 -0.97 10.80 1.95
C ILE A 191 0.56 10.65 1.98
N ASP A 192 1.31 11.51 1.30
CA ASP A 192 2.78 11.44 1.33
C ASP A 192 3.34 11.77 2.73
N TRP A 193 2.68 12.66 3.47
CA TRP A 193 3.03 12.95 4.86
C TRP A 193 2.73 11.78 5.79
N THR A 194 1.66 11.02 5.55
CA THR A 194 1.36 9.84 6.38
C THR A 194 2.37 8.72 6.12
N ARG A 195 2.79 8.52 4.87
CA ARG A 195 3.87 7.57 4.51
C ARG A 195 5.20 7.99 5.12
N PHE A 196 5.58 9.27 4.98
CA PHE A 196 6.76 9.83 5.64
C PHE A 196 6.74 9.59 7.16
N TYR A 197 5.61 9.86 7.81
CA TYR A 197 5.42 9.59 9.23
C TYR A 197 5.65 8.11 9.55
N CYS A 198 5.08 7.19 8.76
CA CYS A 198 5.27 5.75 8.98
C CYS A 198 6.74 5.35 8.89
N TYR A 199 7.44 5.73 7.83
CA TYR A 199 8.86 5.38 7.64
C TYR A 199 9.76 5.91 8.76
N LYS A 200 9.57 7.18 9.19
CA LYS A 200 10.32 7.74 10.32
C LYS A 200 10.06 7.02 11.65
N ASN A 201 8.95 6.30 11.76
CA ASN A 201 8.60 5.48 12.93
C ASN A 201 8.84 3.99 12.70
N GLY A 202 9.56 3.59 11.64
CA GLY A 202 9.88 2.18 11.36
C GLY A 202 8.69 1.33 10.90
N ILE A 203 7.61 1.96 10.48
CA ILE A 203 6.34 1.33 10.08
C ILE A 203 6.27 1.22 8.55
N CYS A 204 5.90 0.05 8.04
CA CYS A 204 5.58 -0.12 6.62
C CYS A 204 4.11 0.28 6.36
N PRO A 205 3.84 1.31 5.56
CA PRO A 205 2.48 1.81 5.36
C PRO A 205 1.68 0.94 4.38
N ILE A 206 0.45 0.60 4.73
CA ILE A 206 -0.57 0.11 3.79
C ILE A 206 -1.51 1.28 3.51
N SER A 207 -1.26 1.99 2.40
CA SER A 207 -2.10 3.09 1.93
C SER A 207 -3.09 2.60 0.87
N PRO A 208 -4.35 2.31 1.23
CA PRO A 208 -5.31 1.73 0.29
C PRO A 208 -5.59 2.63 -0.92
N HIS A 209 -5.49 3.94 -0.76
CA HIS A 209 -5.72 4.88 -1.85
C HIS A 209 -4.61 4.87 -2.91
N ASN A 210 -3.37 4.61 -2.50
CA ASN A 210 -2.27 4.47 -3.46
C ASN A 210 -2.23 3.07 -4.08
N ILE A 211 -2.46 2.03 -3.27
CA ILE A 211 -2.45 0.63 -3.71
C ILE A 211 -3.64 0.35 -4.64
N LEU A 212 -4.82 0.88 -4.30
CA LEU A 212 -6.06 0.61 -5.03
C LEU A 212 -6.49 1.89 -5.76
N SER A 213 -6.08 1.99 -7.03
CA SER A 213 -6.49 3.09 -7.91
C SER A 213 -7.99 3.02 -8.20
N TYR A 214 -8.77 3.93 -7.61
CA TYR A 214 -10.23 3.97 -7.84
C TYR A 214 -10.59 4.18 -9.32
N TYR A 215 -9.69 4.79 -10.11
CA TYR A 215 -9.83 4.88 -11.57
C TYR A 215 -9.91 3.49 -12.23
N LEU A 216 -8.98 2.58 -11.88
CA LEU A 216 -9.00 1.21 -12.40
C LEU A 216 -10.27 0.48 -11.99
N TYR A 217 -10.74 0.64 -10.74
CA TYR A 217 -11.99 0.02 -10.29
C TYR A 217 -13.19 0.47 -11.10
N ARG A 218 -13.31 1.77 -11.39
CA ARG A 218 -14.42 2.29 -12.22
C ARG A 218 -14.38 1.71 -13.63
N ASN A 219 -13.19 1.61 -14.23
CA ASN A 219 -13.05 1.09 -15.59
C ASN A 219 -13.28 -0.42 -15.69
N ILE A 220 -12.80 -1.20 -14.71
CA ILE A 220 -12.86 -2.67 -14.75
C ILE A 220 -14.23 -3.18 -14.27
N TYR A 221 -14.80 -2.59 -13.22
CA TYR A 221 -15.99 -3.12 -12.55
C TYR A 221 -17.26 -2.30 -12.79
N GLY A 222 -17.18 -1.12 -13.40
CA GLY A 222 -18.33 -0.27 -13.71
C GLY A 222 -19.18 0.03 -12.46
N GLU A 223 -20.46 -0.34 -12.50
CA GLU A 223 -21.41 -0.15 -11.39
C GLU A 223 -21.00 -0.88 -10.11
N LYS A 224 -20.23 -1.98 -10.22
CA LYS A 224 -19.74 -2.76 -9.06
C LYS A 224 -18.43 -2.21 -8.48
N ALA A 225 -17.92 -1.09 -8.99
CA ALA A 225 -16.64 -0.51 -8.55
C ALA A 225 -16.62 -0.21 -7.05
N LYS A 226 -17.66 0.46 -6.52
CA LYS A 226 -17.74 0.81 -5.10
C LYS A 226 -17.67 -0.42 -4.19
N GLU A 227 -18.43 -1.46 -4.53
CA GLU A 227 -18.47 -2.69 -3.75
C GLU A 227 -17.12 -3.43 -3.77
N ASN A 228 -16.56 -3.65 -4.96
CA ASN A 228 -15.25 -4.30 -5.09
C ASN A 228 -14.16 -3.50 -4.38
N TYR A 229 -14.20 -2.18 -4.48
CA TYR A 229 -13.23 -1.31 -3.82
C TYR A 229 -13.26 -1.46 -2.30
N ILE A 230 -14.46 -1.53 -1.72
CA ILE A 230 -14.62 -1.73 -0.27
C ILE A 230 -14.12 -3.10 0.16
N ILE A 231 -14.49 -4.16 -0.56
CA ILE A 231 -14.05 -5.53 -0.27
C ILE A 231 -12.52 -5.62 -0.31
N ASP A 232 -11.90 -5.06 -1.34
CA ASP A 232 -10.45 -5.15 -1.52
C ASP A 232 -9.73 -4.27 -0.48
N ARG A 233 -10.32 -3.15 -0.06
CA ARG A 233 -9.81 -2.33 1.06
C ARG A 233 -9.85 -3.06 2.39
N ILE A 234 -10.93 -3.78 2.68
CA ILE A 234 -11.02 -4.61 3.89
C ILE A 234 -10.07 -5.81 3.81
N THR A 235 -9.84 -6.36 2.62
CA THR A 235 -8.84 -7.41 2.40
C THR A 235 -7.43 -6.91 2.75
N LEU A 236 -7.05 -5.70 2.28
CA LEU A 236 -5.79 -5.05 2.68
C LEU A 236 -5.74 -4.75 4.19
N LEU A 237 -6.84 -4.27 4.76
CA LEU A 237 -6.96 -3.99 6.20
C LEU A 237 -6.69 -5.23 7.04
N ASN A 238 -7.10 -6.40 6.55
CA ASN A 238 -6.88 -7.66 7.24
C ASN A 238 -5.41 -8.07 7.35
N LYS A 239 -4.55 -7.60 6.43
CA LYS A 239 -3.10 -7.85 6.45
C LYS A 239 -2.31 -6.92 7.39
N ALA A 240 -2.95 -5.90 7.97
CA ALA A 240 -2.28 -4.96 8.86
C ALA A 240 -2.33 -5.38 10.35
N ASP A 241 -1.25 -5.06 11.08
CA ASP A 241 -1.13 -5.25 12.53
C ASP A 241 -1.75 -4.11 13.33
N ASN A 242 -1.72 -2.89 12.77
CA ASN A 242 -2.25 -1.69 13.39
C ASN A 242 -3.06 -0.86 12.38
N LEU A 243 -3.92 0.01 12.90
CA LEU A 243 -4.65 1.00 12.13
C LEU A 243 -4.24 2.39 12.58
N LEU A 244 -3.80 3.23 11.64
CA LEU A 244 -3.49 4.63 11.87
C LEU A 244 -4.58 5.49 11.22
N PHE A 245 -5.39 6.15 12.05
CA PHE A 245 -6.41 7.06 11.59
C PHE A 245 -5.89 8.49 11.65
N PHE A 246 -5.62 9.09 10.48
CA PHE A 246 -5.15 10.46 10.37
C PHE A 246 -6.34 11.43 10.23
N THR A 247 -6.44 12.38 11.15
CA THR A 247 -7.54 13.36 11.18
C THR A 247 -7.12 14.67 11.85
N ASN A 248 -7.90 15.73 11.68
CA ASN A 248 -7.70 16.97 12.42
C ASN A 248 -8.37 16.87 13.79
N MET A 249 -7.60 16.60 14.83
CA MET A 249 -8.15 16.42 16.18
C MET A 249 -8.76 17.71 16.76
N ASN A 250 -8.34 18.88 16.28
CA ASN A 250 -8.92 20.17 16.70
C ASN A 250 -10.34 20.38 16.14
N ASN A 251 -10.72 19.61 15.11
CA ASN A 251 -12.03 19.68 14.48
C ASN A 251 -12.63 18.29 14.24
N LEU A 252 -12.48 17.41 15.23
CA LEU A 252 -12.79 15.99 15.09
C LEU A 252 -14.24 15.74 14.66
N TYR A 253 -15.22 16.45 15.24
CA TYR A 253 -16.63 16.24 14.92
C TYR A 253 -16.91 16.47 13.43
N ILE A 254 -16.46 17.59 12.87
CA ILE A 254 -16.65 17.94 11.46
C ILE A 254 -15.86 16.98 10.56
N GLU A 255 -14.65 16.56 10.96
CA GLU A 255 -13.88 15.56 10.22
C GLU A 255 -14.62 14.21 10.16
N ILE A 256 -15.22 13.76 11.28
CA ILE A 256 -16.01 12.52 11.31
C ILE A 256 -17.31 12.68 10.50
N GLU A 257 -17.99 13.82 10.58
CA GLU A 257 -19.19 14.12 9.80
C GLU A 257 -18.90 14.10 8.29
N ASN A 258 -17.74 14.58 7.87
CA ASN A 258 -17.31 14.59 6.46
C ASN A 258 -16.55 13.32 6.04
N LEU A 259 -16.35 12.37 6.95
CA LEU A 259 -15.63 11.13 6.65
C LEU A 259 -16.34 10.34 5.55
N ASP A 260 -15.60 9.95 4.51
CA ASP A 260 -16.14 9.18 3.41
C ASP A 260 -16.58 7.77 3.86
N ILE A 261 -17.41 7.13 3.02
CA ILE A 261 -17.97 5.81 3.32
C ILE A 261 -16.92 4.71 3.44
N TYR A 262 -15.79 4.79 2.72
CA TYR A 262 -14.72 3.79 2.75
C TYR A 262 -14.01 3.83 4.10
N SER A 263 -13.58 5.03 4.51
CA SER A 263 -12.94 5.27 5.81
C SER A 263 -13.87 4.92 6.98
N CYS A 264 -15.16 5.25 6.89
CA CYS A 264 -16.15 4.83 7.89
C CYS A 264 -16.22 3.30 8.00
N MET A 265 -16.21 2.59 6.88
CA MET A 265 -16.29 1.13 6.86
C MET A 265 -15.05 0.45 7.41
N GLU A 266 -13.86 0.98 7.13
CA GLU A 266 -12.61 0.48 7.71
C GLU A 266 -12.59 0.61 9.23
N LEU A 267 -12.98 1.77 9.76
CA LEU A 267 -13.00 2.01 11.20
C LEU A 267 -14.04 1.13 11.90
N LEU A 268 -15.26 1.03 11.35
CA LEU A 268 -16.31 0.17 11.90
C LEU A 268 -15.91 -1.31 11.83
N TYR A 269 -15.32 -1.75 10.72
CA TYR A 269 -14.87 -3.13 10.56
C TYR A 269 -13.78 -3.47 11.57
N TRP A 270 -12.74 -2.63 11.68
CA TRP A 270 -11.67 -2.88 12.65
C TRP A 270 -12.20 -2.89 14.08
N TYR A 271 -13.06 -1.93 14.43
CA TYR A 271 -13.62 -1.85 15.77
C TYR A 271 -14.46 -3.09 16.13
N LYS A 272 -15.22 -3.64 15.17
CA LYS A 272 -16.10 -4.79 15.40
C LYS A 272 -15.36 -6.14 15.39
N TYR A 273 -14.34 -6.30 14.54
CA TYR A 273 -13.75 -7.62 14.24
C TYR A 273 -12.26 -7.75 14.57
N LYS A 274 -11.57 -6.65 14.87
CA LYS A 274 -10.14 -6.64 15.24
C LYS A 274 -9.94 -6.03 16.62
N ASP A 275 -8.69 -6.06 17.09
CA ASP A 275 -8.32 -5.46 18.37
C ASP A 275 -8.38 -3.93 18.29
N LYS A 276 -9.38 -3.33 18.93
CA LYS A 276 -9.58 -1.89 18.99
C LYS A 276 -8.44 -1.13 19.68
N SER A 277 -7.63 -1.78 20.52
CA SER A 277 -6.46 -1.16 21.14
C SER A 277 -5.33 -0.87 20.15
N LYS A 278 -5.38 -1.49 18.96
CA LYS A 278 -4.44 -1.28 17.84
C LYS A 278 -4.82 -0.11 16.94
N ILE A 279 -5.93 0.57 17.21
CA ILE A 279 -6.31 1.81 16.52
C ILE A 279 -5.58 2.98 17.17
N LYS A 280 -4.74 3.67 16.40
CA LYS A 280 -4.05 4.89 16.82
C LYS A 280 -4.59 6.07 16.01
N ILE A 281 -4.99 7.12 16.71
CA ILE A 281 -5.44 8.37 16.10
C ILE A 281 -4.24 9.29 16.03
N ILE A 282 -3.91 9.77 14.83
CA ILE A 282 -2.76 10.62 14.57
C ILE A 282 -3.27 11.97 14.08
N ASN A 283 -2.84 13.06 14.71
CA ASN A 283 -3.20 14.38 14.23
C ASN A 283 -2.41 14.71 12.96
N TRP A 284 -3.04 15.39 11.99
CA TRP A 284 -2.35 15.84 10.79
C TRP A 284 -1.13 16.73 11.08
N SER A 285 -1.15 17.48 12.19
CA SER A 285 -0.01 18.28 12.66
C SER A 285 1.20 17.41 13.01
N ASP A 286 0.98 16.24 13.58
CA ASP A 286 2.03 15.33 14.06
C ASP A 286 2.70 14.61 12.88
N ALA A 287 1.95 14.40 11.80
CA ALA A 287 2.45 13.97 10.49
C ALA A 287 3.18 15.10 9.73
N ASN A 288 3.33 16.28 10.32
CA ASN A 288 3.95 17.47 9.73
C ASN A 288 3.25 18.01 8.47
N VAL A 289 1.95 17.76 8.30
CA VAL A 289 1.21 18.37 7.18
C VAL A 289 1.18 19.89 7.36
N PRO A 290 1.73 20.69 6.41
CA PRO A 290 1.94 22.13 6.60
C PRO A 290 0.67 22.89 6.96
N LYS A 291 -0.45 22.55 6.31
CA LYS A 291 -1.77 23.12 6.57
C LYS A 291 -2.12 23.09 8.06
N TYR A 292 -1.87 21.98 8.75
CA TYR A 292 -2.27 21.77 10.14
C TYR A 292 -1.17 22.11 11.14
N LYS A 293 0.12 21.98 10.75
CA LYS A 293 1.25 22.29 11.63
C LYS A 293 1.55 23.79 11.71
N ASN A 294 1.43 24.51 10.60
CA ASN A 294 1.80 25.92 10.48
C ASN A 294 0.69 26.70 9.75
N SER A 295 -0.53 26.66 10.28
CA SER A 295 -1.73 27.33 9.73
C SER A 295 -1.46 28.78 9.30
N ASP A 296 -0.69 29.50 10.10
CA ASP A 296 -0.40 30.93 9.92
C ASP A 296 0.51 31.23 8.73
N LYS A 297 1.35 30.27 8.36
CA LYS A 297 2.21 30.35 7.16
C LYS A 297 1.56 29.74 5.94
N TRP A 298 0.62 28.81 6.15
CA TRP A 298 -0.08 28.11 5.08
C TRP A 298 -1.20 28.96 4.49
N ALA A 299 -2.08 29.49 5.33
CA ALA A 299 -3.25 30.21 4.90
C ALA A 299 -2.90 31.60 4.41
N ILE A 300 -3.33 31.94 3.19
CA ILE A 300 -3.22 33.30 2.65
C ILE A 300 -4.32 34.20 3.26
N THR A 301 -5.48 33.62 3.57
CA THR A 301 -6.66 34.35 4.06
C THR A 301 -7.02 33.96 5.49
N ASN A 302 -7.66 34.89 6.20
CA ASN A 302 -8.23 34.61 7.53
C ASN A 302 -9.33 33.55 7.50
N THR A 303 -10.03 33.38 6.36
CA THR A 303 -11.05 32.34 6.19
C THR A 303 -10.42 30.95 6.24
N GLU A 304 -9.42 30.69 5.40
CA GLU A 304 -8.71 29.40 5.41
C GLU A 304 -7.99 29.16 6.75
N LYS A 305 -7.44 30.22 7.37
CA LYS A 305 -6.84 30.12 8.70
C LYS A 305 -7.85 29.63 9.75
N LYS A 306 -9.09 30.12 9.71
CA LYS A 306 -10.16 29.66 10.60
C LYS A 306 -10.59 28.23 10.29
N GLU A 307 -10.70 27.86 9.00
CA GLU A 307 -11.02 26.48 8.57
C GLU A 307 -10.07 25.42 9.16
N VAL A 308 -8.80 25.77 9.33
CA VAL A 308 -7.79 24.88 9.91
C VAL A 308 -7.90 24.78 11.44
N ILE A 309 -8.10 25.91 12.11
CA ILE A 309 -7.92 26.04 13.56
C ILE A 309 -9.23 25.78 14.33
N ASN A 310 -10.36 26.32 13.86
CA ASN A 310 -11.64 26.30 14.56
C ASN A 310 -12.78 26.52 13.55
N TYR A 311 -13.66 25.53 13.36
CA TYR A 311 -15.07 25.84 13.12
C TYR A 311 -15.84 25.52 14.39
N VAL A 312 -16.20 26.59 15.10
CA VAL A 312 -17.23 26.63 16.15
C VAL A 312 -18.59 26.50 15.48
#